data_AF-A0A2V9B713-F1
#
_entry.id   AF-A0A2V9B713-F1
#
_cell.length_a   1.000
_cell.length_b   1.000
_cell.length_c   1.000
_cell.angle_alpha   90.00
_cell.angle_beta   90.00
_cell.angle_gamma   90.00
#
_symmetry.space_group_name_H-M   'P 1'
#
loop_
_entity.id
_entity.type
_entity.pdbx_description
1 polymer ?
#
loop_
_entity_poly.entity_id
_entity_poly.type
_entity_poly.pdbx_seq_one_letter_code
_entity_poly.pdbx_strand_id
1 'polypeptide(L)'
;MAAEFLKAFPTLETVLIESWQEGAGVGNPYTSAPPSRAYGLPHPVTSPIISCANRNCRSGGFDIFQDIAEMVHEKLVTKKFVKVCLGDERSRKGGNLGRDCINTLHYCLTLKYKPEYSPEGE
;
A
#
# COMPACT_ATOMS: atom_id res chain seq x y z
N MET A 1 -0.32 18.77 -4.41
CA MET A 1 0.95 18.75 -3.65
C MET A 1 1.48 17.33 -3.75
N ALA A 2 2.60 17.12 -4.46
CA ALA A 2 3.20 15.78 -4.55
C ALA A 2 3.68 15.37 -3.16
N ALA A 3 3.47 14.10 -2.79
CA ALA A 3 3.93 13.58 -1.52
C ALA A 3 5.44 13.76 -1.36
N GLU A 4 5.93 14.14 -0.18
CA GLU A 4 7.36 14.41 0.01
C GLU A 4 8.26 13.23 -0.36
N PHE A 5 7.80 11.99 -0.13
CA PHE A 5 8.57 10.80 -0.49
C PHE A 5 8.78 10.65 -2.01
N LEU A 6 7.88 11.21 -2.85
CA LEU A 6 8.03 11.18 -4.30
C LEU A 6 9.20 12.03 -4.78
N LYS A 7 9.72 12.96 -3.96
CA LYS A 7 10.97 13.68 -4.26
C LYS A 7 12.17 12.74 -4.39
N ALA A 8 12.11 11.53 -3.81
CA ALA A 8 13.13 10.50 -3.97
C ALA A 8 13.14 9.87 -5.38
N PHE A 9 12.09 10.07 -6.17
CA PHE A 9 11.92 9.52 -7.52
C PHE A 9 11.76 10.65 -8.54
N PRO A 10 12.83 11.39 -8.88
CA PRO A 10 12.75 12.59 -9.71
C PRO A 10 12.28 12.34 -11.15
N THR A 11 12.32 11.09 -11.62
CA THR A 11 11.85 10.67 -12.94
C THR A 11 10.33 10.50 -13.01
N LEU A 12 9.64 10.41 -11.87
CA LEU A 12 8.20 10.22 -11.79
C LEU A 12 7.47 11.56 -11.73
N GLU A 13 6.34 11.62 -12.45
CA GLU A 13 5.35 12.69 -12.32
C GLU A 13 4.39 12.37 -11.18
N THR A 14 3.86 11.15 -11.15
CA THR A 14 2.96 10.68 -10.10
C THR A 14 2.96 9.15 -9.99
N VAL A 15 2.51 8.66 -8.85
CA VAL A 15 2.26 7.24 -8.59
C VAL A 15 0.81 7.08 -8.22
N LEU A 16 0.10 6.23 -8.95
CA LEU A 16 -1.27 5.85 -8.63
C LEU A 16 -1.28 4.49 -7.95
N ILE A 17 -2.16 4.34 -6.97
CA ILE A 17 -2.43 3.08 -6.31
C ILE A 17 -3.91 2.74 -6.42
N GLU A 18 -4.16 1.48 -6.70
CA GLU A 18 -5.44 0.83 -6.49
C GLU A 18 -5.21 -0.28 -5.48
N SER A 19 -6.06 -0.43 -4.46
CA SER A 19 -5.85 -1.47 -3.46
C SER A 19 -7.12 -1.95 -2.79
N TRP A 20 -7.01 -3.11 -2.16
CA TRP A 20 -7.98 -3.67 -1.22
C TRP A 20 -7.23 -4.50 -0.17
N GLN A 21 -7.83 -4.69 1.00
CA GLN A 21 -7.21 -5.44 2.10
C GLN A 21 -8.03 -6.69 2.45
N GLU A 22 -7.37 -7.67 3.05
CA GLU A 22 -7.96 -8.84 3.71
C GLU A 22 -7.53 -8.87 5.18
N GLY A 23 -8.40 -9.42 6.03
CA GLY A 23 -8.10 -9.65 7.44
C GLY A 23 -9.03 -8.88 8.39
N ALA A 24 -8.56 -8.70 9.62
CA ALA A 24 -9.33 -8.11 10.71
C ALA A 24 -9.64 -6.63 10.43
N GLY A 25 -10.88 -6.21 10.70
CA GLY A 25 -11.31 -4.83 10.49
C GLY A 25 -11.58 -4.45 9.02
N VAL A 26 -11.50 -5.41 8.09
CA VAL A 26 -11.88 -5.21 6.68
C VAL A 26 -13.37 -5.56 6.50
N GLY A 27 -14.11 -4.70 5.80
CA GLY A 27 -15.52 -4.92 5.44
C GLY A 27 -16.50 -4.17 6.35
N ASN A 28 -17.79 -4.32 6.06
CA ASN A 28 -18.84 -3.69 6.86
C ASN A 28 -19.21 -4.60 8.04
N PRO A 29 -19.00 -4.16 9.31
CA PRO A 29 -19.30 -4.97 10.49
C PRO A 29 -20.80 -5.25 10.68
N TYR A 30 -21.66 -4.56 9.95
CA TYR A 30 -23.12 -4.71 10.00
C TYR A 30 -23.68 -5.60 8.89
N THR A 31 -22.83 -6.20 8.05
CA THR A 31 -23.27 -7.09 6.96
C THR A 31 -22.46 -8.38 6.95
N SER A 32 -23.13 -9.50 6.69
CA SER A 32 -22.45 -10.79 6.46
C SER A 32 -21.83 -10.93 5.07
N ALA A 33 -21.95 -9.88 4.23
CA ALA A 33 -21.34 -9.89 2.91
C ALA A 33 -19.81 -9.91 3.04
N PRO A 34 -19.11 -10.79 2.31
CA PRO A 34 -17.65 -10.78 2.31
C PRO A 34 -17.14 -9.42 1.83
N PRO A 35 -15.99 -8.93 2.34
CA PRO A 35 -15.41 -7.69 1.86
C PRO A 35 -15.11 -7.79 0.36
N SER A 36 -15.35 -6.69 -0.35
CA SER A 36 -15.06 -6.61 -1.78
C SER A 36 -13.57 -6.81 -2.04
N ARG A 37 -13.26 -7.75 -2.94
CA ARG A 37 -11.90 -8.02 -3.43
C ARG A 37 -11.58 -7.26 -4.71
N ALA A 38 -12.29 -6.16 -4.94
CA ALA A 38 -12.13 -5.34 -6.11
C ALA A 38 -11.15 -4.19 -5.82
N TYR A 39 -10.25 -3.95 -6.77
CA TYR A 39 -9.46 -2.73 -6.81
C TYR A 39 -10.39 -1.53 -6.93
N GLY A 40 -10.27 -0.59 -5.98
CA GLY A 40 -10.99 0.68 -6.03
C GLY A 40 -10.47 1.58 -7.15
N LEU A 41 -10.98 2.81 -7.23
CA LEU A 41 -10.49 3.78 -8.20
C LEU A 41 -9.01 4.13 -7.93
N PRO A 42 -8.18 4.25 -8.98
CA PRO A 42 -6.79 4.69 -8.83
C PRO A 42 -6.74 6.07 -8.19
N HIS A 43 -5.90 6.23 -7.16
CA HIS A 43 -5.66 7.52 -6.54
C HIS A 43 -4.17 7.77 -6.31
N PRO A 44 -3.73 9.04 -6.25
CA PRO A 44 -2.33 9.36 -5.98
C PRO A 44 -1.86 8.80 -4.63
N VAL A 45 -0.64 8.26 -4.61
CA VAL A 45 0.01 7.86 -3.37
C VAL A 45 0.48 9.11 -2.62
N THR A 46 0.01 9.26 -1.38
CA THR A 46 0.33 10.40 -0.51
C THR A 46 1.34 10.08 0.59
N SER A 47 1.62 8.79 0.83
CA SER A 47 2.51 8.28 1.88
C SER A 47 3.20 7.00 1.39
N PRO A 48 4.47 6.76 1.76
CA PRO A 48 5.15 5.50 1.46
C PRO A 48 4.59 4.32 2.29
N ILE A 49 3.83 4.60 3.36
CA ILE A 49 3.18 3.59 4.20
C ILE A 49 1.67 3.65 4.00
N ILE A 50 1.08 2.55 3.57
CA ILE A 50 -0.37 2.34 3.54
C ILE A 50 -0.81 1.85 4.93
N SER A 51 -1.84 2.49 5.50
CA SER A 51 -2.35 2.10 6.83
C SER A 51 -3.07 0.74 6.79
N CYS A 52 -2.87 -0.06 7.84
CA CYS A 52 -3.64 -1.29 8.04
C CYS A 52 -5.09 -0.98 8.42
N ALA A 53 -6.06 -1.70 7.84
CA ALA A 53 -7.47 -1.55 8.15
C ALA A 53 -7.82 -1.95 9.61
N ASN A 54 -7.00 -2.81 10.22
CA ASN A 54 -7.19 -3.21 11.61
C ASN A 54 -6.83 -2.07 12.57
N ARG A 55 -7.84 -1.46 13.21
CA ARG A 55 -7.66 -0.36 14.17
C ARG A 55 -6.90 -0.75 15.44
N ASN A 56 -6.82 -2.04 15.76
CA ASN A 56 -6.05 -2.55 16.91
C ASN A 56 -4.57 -2.74 16.56
N CYS A 57 -4.23 -2.78 15.27
CA CYS A 57 -2.85 -2.88 14.81
C CYS A 57 -2.11 -1.58 15.16
N ARG A 58 -1.06 -1.71 15.97
CA ARG A 58 -0.14 -0.61 16.27
C ARG A 58 1.16 -0.81 15.51
N SER A 59 1.81 0.31 15.20
CA SER A 59 3.11 0.35 14.51
C SER A 59 3.16 -0.42 13.18
N GLY A 60 2.00 -0.73 12.60
CA GLY A 60 1.87 -1.51 11.37
C GLY A 60 1.55 -0.65 10.16
N GLY A 61 1.35 -1.34 9.04
CA GLY A 61 1.13 -0.76 7.73
C GLY A 61 1.87 -1.56 6.67
N PHE A 62 1.76 -1.08 5.44
CA PHE A 62 2.42 -1.69 4.28
C PHE A 62 3.33 -0.65 3.66
N ASP A 63 4.65 -0.84 3.81
CA ASP A 63 5.64 0.00 3.15
C ASP A 63 5.67 -0.36 1.66
N ILE A 64 5.38 0.62 0.81
CA ILE A 64 5.38 0.50 -0.65
C ILE A 64 6.54 1.24 -1.32
N PHE A 65 7.40 1.90 -0.54
CA PHE A 65 8.51 2.69 -1.09
C PHE A 65 9.50 1.81 -1.86
N GLN A 66 9.85 0.65 -1.29
CA GLN A 66 10.79 -0.28 -1.90
C GLN A 66 10.24 -0.86 -3.21
N ASP A 67 8.93 -1.09 -3.30
CA ASP A 67 8.28 -1.62 -4.51
C ASP A 67 8.27 -0.57 -5.63
N ILE A 68 8.02 0.71 -5.28
CA ILE A 68 8.15 1.83 -6.23
C ILE A 68 9.60 1.95 -6.71
N ALA A 69 10.58 1.87 -5.79
CA ALA A 69 12.00 1.95 -6.15
C ALA A 69 12.43 0.82 -7.10
N GLU A 70 11.96 -0.41 -6.84
CA GLU A 70 12.18 -1.56 -7.72
C GLU A 70 11.56 -1.31 -9.11
N MET A 71 10.29 -0.89 -9.17
CA MET A 71 9.63 -0.61 -10.44
C MET A 71 10.32 0.50 -11.24
N VAL A 72 10.82 1.56 -10.58
CA VAL A 72 11.59 2.63 -11.22
C VAL A 72 12.90 2.08 -11.79
N HIS A 73 13.61 1.24 -11.02
CA HIS A 73 14.85 0.61 -11.46
C HIS A 73 14.63 -0.29 -12.69
N GLU A 74 13.56 -1.07 -12.66
CA GLU A 74 13.15 -1.98 -13.75
C GLU A 74 12.43 -1.25 -14.91
N LYS A 75 12.20 0.07 -14.81
CA LYS A 75 11.42 0.89 -15.77
C LYS A 75 10.01 0.36 -16.05
N LEU A 76 9.36 -0.20 -15.03
CA LEU A 76 8.01 -0.72 -15.15
C LEU A 76 6.98 0.39 -15.01
N VAL A 77 5.86 0.25 -15.74
CA VAL A 77 4.72 1.18 -15.67
C VAL A 77 3.68 0.69 -14.68
N THR A 78 3.32 -0.60 -14.71
CA THR A 78 2.29 -1.16 -13.83
C THR A 78 2.74 -2.50 -13.27
N LYS A 79 2.56 -2.72 -11.95
CA LYS A 79 2.85 -4.01 -11.28
C LYS A 79 1.90 -4.23 -10.11
N LYS A 80 1.50 -5.49 -9.93
CA LYS A 80 0.64 -5.94 -8.81
C LYS A 80 1.49 -6.55 -7.73
N PHE A 81 1.11 -6.30 -6.48
CA PHE A 81 1.82 -6.73 -5.30
C PHE A 81 0.85 -7.24 -4.25
N VAL A 82 1.39 -8.06 -3.35
CA VAL A 82 0.71 -8.54 -2.15
C VAL A 82 1.68 -8.37 -0.98
N LYS A 83 1.25 -7.69 0.09
CA LYS A 83 2.04 -7.53 1.31
C LYS A 83 1.23 -7.87 2.55
N VAL A 84 1.90 -8.42 3.56
CA VAL A 84 1.31 -8.66 4.88
C VAL A 84 1.73 -7.53 5.82
N CYS A 85 0.81 -7.11 6.67
CA CYS A 85 1.07 -6.10 7.69
C CYS A 85 2.04 -6.69 8.72
N LEU A 86 3.06 -5.93 9.12
CA LEU A 86 4.06 -6.37 10.10
C LEU A 86 3.88 -5.73 11.48
N GLY A 87 2.70 -5.17 11.76
CA GLY A 87 2.39 -4.55 13.04
C GLY A 87 1.90 -5.56 14.09
N ASP A 88 1.72 -5.08 15.32
CA ASP A 88 1.29 -5.91 16.46
C ASP A 88 -0.02 -5.40 17.08
N GLU A 89 -0.87 -6.31 17.52
CA GLU A 89 -2.02 -6.04 18.39
C GLU A 89 -1.59 -6.21 19.84
N ARG A 90 -1.00 -5.17 20.46
CA ARG A 90 -0.58 -5.21 21.89
C ARG A 90 -1.62 -5.89 22.79
N SER A 91 -1.17 -6.82 23.63
CA SER A 91 -1.92 -7.19 24.84
C SER A 91 -1.92 -6.04 25.84
N ARG A 92 -3.05 -5.81 26.52
CA ARG A 92 -3.13 -4.89 27.67
C ARG A 92 -1.99 -5.17 28.66
N LYS A 93 -1.49 -4.11 29.30
CA LYS A 93 -0.46 -4.10 30.36
C LYS A 93 -0.36 -5.44 31.12
N GLY A 94 0.78 -6.12 30.99
CA GLY A 94 1.20 -7.14 31.95
C GLY A 94 1.07 -8.61 31.52
N GLY A 95 1.58 -9.00 30.34
CA GLY A 95 2.18 -10.35 30.27
C GLY A 95 1.87 -11.27 29.09
N ASN A 96 1.48 -10.81 27.90
CA ASN A 96 1.55 -11.64 26.69
C ASN A 96 2.04 -10.81 25.50
N LEU A 97 2.85 -11.42 24.63
CA LEU A 97 3.14 -10.87 23.29
C LEU A 97 1.78 -10.59 22.61
N GLY A 98 1.63 -9.39 22.04
CA GLY A 98 0.46 -9.09 21.21
C GLY A 98 0.34 -10.07 20.06
N ARG A 99 -0.86 -10.29 19.52
CA ARG A 99 -1.00 -11.09 18.30
C ARG A 99 -0.43 -10.27 17.13
N ASP A 100 0.27 -10.93 16.21
CA ASP A 100 0.72 -10.26 14.99
C ASP A 100 -0.50 -9.84 14.15
N CYS A 101 -0.45 -8.66 13.56
CA CYS A 101 -1.49 -8.22 12.64
C CYS A 101 -1.27 -8.86 11.27
N ILE A 102 -1.97 -9.97 11.02
CA ILE A 102 -1.84 -10.74 9.77
C ILE A 102 -2.74 -10.24 8.62
N ASN A 103 -3.06 -8.94 8.57
CA ASN A 103 -3.82 -8.40 7.45
C ASN A 103 -2.97 -8.37 6.18
N THR A 104 -3.59 -8.58 5.03
CA THR A 104 -2.93 -8.59 3.73
C THR A 104 -3.43 -7.42 2.88
N LEU A 105 -2.54 -6.68 2.24
CA LEU A 105 -2.85 -5.67 1.23
C LEU A 105 -2.55 -6.24 -0.15
N HIS A 106 -3.56 -6.20 -1.01
CA HIS A 106 -3.42 -6.43 -2.44
C HIS A 106 -3.49 -5.07 -3.12
N TYR A 107 -2.46 -4.72 -3.90
CA TYR A 107 -2.38 -3.41 -4.52
C TYR A 107 -1.74 -3.46 -5.91
N CYS A 108 -2.18 -2.55 -6.76
CA CYS A 108 -1.64 -2.28 -8.07
C CYS A 108 -1.02 -0.89 -8.06
N LEU A 109 0.26 -0.80 -8.42
CA LEU A 109 0.95 0.47 -8.60
C LEU A 109 1.03 0.78 -10.09
N THR A 110 0.72 2.03 -10.45
CA THR A 110 0.96 2.59 -11.78
C THR A 110 1.87 3.81 -11.65
N LEU A 111 3.06 3.71 -12.23
CA LEU A 111 4.04 4.79 -12.31
C LEU A 111 3.78 5.62 -13.56
N LYS A 112 3.58 6.93 -13.38
CA LYS A 112 3.60 7.88 -14.49
C LYS A 112 4.95 8.58 -14.49
N TYR A 113 5.75 8.30 -15.52
CA TYR A 113 7.02 8.97 -15.73
C TYR A 113 6.80 10.36 -16.33
N LYS A 114 7.72 11.29 -16.05
CA LYS A 114 7.74 12.56 -16.76
C LYS A 114 8.01 12.30 -18.25
N PRO A 115 7.53 13.18 -19.16
CA PRO A 115 7.66 12.98 -20.60
C PRO A 115 9.10 12.70 -21.07
N GLU A 116 10.09 13.37 -20.45
CA GLU A 116 11.52 13.22 -20.75
C GLU A 116 12.13 11.86 -20.34
N TYR A 117 11.40 11.07 -19.54
CA TYR A 117 11.80 9.75 -19.03
C TYR A 117 10.80 8.66 -19.41
N SER A 118 9.81 8.95 -20.25
CA SER A 118 8.78 7.99 -20.64
C SER A 118 9.43 6.83 -21.43
N PRO A 119 9.13 5.56 -21.10
CA PRO A 119 9.63 4.42 -21.87
C PRO A 119 9.03 4.32 -23.27
N GLU A 120 7.98 5.10 -23.58
CA GLU A 120 7.39 5.24 -24.92
C GLU A 120 8.01 6.45 -25.65
N GLY A 121 9.30 6.33 -25.99
CA GLY A 121 10.09 7.37 -26.65
C GLY A 121 11.13 6.78 -27.59
N GLU A 122 10.67 5.97 -28.55
CA GLU A 122 11.33 5.73 -29.85
C GLU A 122 10.30 5.88 -30.97
#